data_AF-A0A6J2KAK2-F1
#
_entry.id   AF-A0A6J2KAK2-F1
#
_cell.length_a   1.000
_cell.length_b   1.000
_cell.length_c   1.000
_cell.angle_alpha   90.00
_cell.angle_beta   90.00
_cell.angle_gamma   90.00
#
_symmetry.space_group_name_H-M   'P 1'
#
loop_
_entity.id
_entity.type
_entity.pdbx_description
1 polymer ?
#
loop_
_entity_poly.entity_id
_entity_poly.type
_entity_poly.pdbx_seq_one_letter_code
_entity_poly.pdbx_strand_id
1 'polypeptide(L)'
;MNEYCSLGHMSRVDLYAKPHYIMPHHGVFRNHRTTTAKLRVAFNGSQNSSSNISLNELQLVGPPIQGDVFSILLRFRQPKFVACTDIEKVYREVPISDRLECYKLKTVT
;
A
#
# COMPACT_ATOMS: atom_id res chain seq x y z
N MET A 1 2.58 5.05 13.04
CA MET A 1 2.12 3.66 13.25
C MET A 1 0.76 3.56 13.92
N ASN A 2 0.46 4.35 14.95
CA ASN A 2 -0.85 4.34 15.63
C ASN A 2 -2.06 4.45 14.68
N GLU A 3 -2.01 5.31 13.66
CA GLU A 3 -3.08 5.43 12.65
C GLU A 3 -3.38 4.09 11.95
N TYR A 4 -2.35 3.31 11.63
CA TYR A 4 -2.53 2.02 10.96
C TYR A 4 -3.22 1.01 11.90
N CYS A 5 -2.86 1.01 13.18
CA CYS A 5 -3.51 0.16 14.17
C CYS A 5 -4.98 0.59 14.40
N SER A 6 -5.24 1.89 14.57
CA SER A 6 -6.60 2.41 14.81
C SER A 6 -7.56 2.14 13.66
N LEU A 7 -7.04 2.09 12.43
CA LEU A 7 -7.82 1.78 11.23
C LEU A 7 -7.90 0.28 10.94
N GLY A 8 -7.33 -0.60 11.79
CA GLY A 8 -7.32 -2.05 11.55
C GLY A 8 -6.42 -2.50 10.39
N HIS A 9 -5.58 -1.61 9.85
CA HIS A 9 -4.67 -1.89 8.74
C HIS A 9 -3.34 -2.53 9.18
N MET A 10 -3.12 -2.66 10.48
CA MET A 10 -1.92 -3.26 11.08
C MET A 10 -2.23 -3.83 12.46
N SER A 11 -1.59 -4.93 12.81
CA SER A 11 -1.67 -5.54 14.15
C SER A 11 -0.30 -5.67 14.81
N ARG A 12 -0.28 -5.76 16.15
CA ARG A 12 0.93 -6.03 16.92
C ARG A 12 1.20 -7.53 16.94
N VAL A 13 2.47 -7.92 16.90
CA VAL A 13 2.90 -9.32 17.00
C VAL A 13 3.99 -9.43 18.06
N ASP A 14 3.82 -10.41 18.95
CA ASP A 14 4.66 -10.56 20.14
C ASP A 14 5.88 -11.48 19.93
N LEU A 15 5.90 -12.34 18.89
CA LEU A 15 6.96 -13.34 18.70
C LEU A 15 7.24 -13.67 17.22
N TYR A 16 8.53 -13.85 16.90
CA TYR A 16 9.07 -14.36 15.63
C TYR A 16 8.86 -15.89 15.44
N ALA A 17 7.82 -16.47 16.03
CA ALA A 17 7.65 -17.93 16.08
C ALA A 17 7.30 -18.59 14.72
N LYS A 18 7.08 -17.79 13.68
CA LYS A 18 6.77 -18.26 12.31
C LYS A 18 7.70 -17.58 11.29
N PRO A 19 7.93 -18.20 10.12
CA PRO A 19 8.58 -17.53 9.00
C PRO A 19 7.90 -16.19 8.75
N HIS A 20 8.69 -15.12 8.72
CA HIS A 20 8.19 -13.77 8.62
C HIS A 20 9.04 -12.98 7.64
N TYR A 21 8.43 -11.98 7.02
CA TYR A 21 9.10 -11.04 6.15
C TYR A 21 9.13 -9.68 6.83
N ILE A 22 10.31 -9.08 6.96
CA ILE A 22 10.48 -7.76 7.55
C ILE A 22 10.66 -6.76 6.41
N MET A 23 9.71 -5.83 6.28
CA MET A 23 9.87 -4.65 5.43
C MET A 23 10.38 -3.49 6.30
N PRO A 24 11.55 -2.89 6.00
CA PRO A 24 11.90 -1.64 6.65
C PRO A 24 10.87 -0.58 6.21
N HIS A 25 10.70 0.45 7.02
CA HIS A 25 9.88 1.58 6.66
C HIS A 25 10.62 2.88 6.96
N HIS A 26 10.32 3.92 6.20
CA HIS A 26 10.83 5.26 6.46
C HIS A 26 9.75 6.31 6.24
N GLY A 27 9.92 7.44 6.92
CA GLY A 27 9.06 8.60 6.81
C GLY A 27 9.41 9.43 5.58
N VAL A 28 8.43 9.72 4.74
CA VAL A 28 8.55 10.63 3.60
C VAL A 28 7.75 11.89 3.89
N PHE A 29 8.45 13.02 3.93
CA PHE A 29 7.83 14.34 4.08
C PHE A 29 7.55 14.95 2.71
N ARG A 30 6.34 15.49 2.54
CA ARG A 30 5.99 16.27 1.34
C ARG A 30 5.92 17.74 1.71
N ASN A 31 6.92 18.51 1.28
CA ASN A 31 7.13 19.91 1.68
C ASN A 31 6.24 20.94 0.96
N HIS A 32 5.33 20.50 0.07
CA HIS A 32 4.63 21.37 -0.88
C HIS A 32 3.24 21.89 -0.46
N ARG A 33 2.84 21.77 0.81
CA ARG A 33 1.58 22.37 1.31
C ARG A 33 1.86 23.41 2.38
N THR A 34 1.42 24.64 2.12
CA THR A 34 1.61 25.86 2.92
C THR A 34 1.12 25.76 4.37
N THR A 35 0.37 24.72 4.75
CA THR A 35 -0.29 24.67 6.07
C THR A 35 -0.02 23.40 6.89
N THR A 36 0.47 22.29 6.30
CA THR A 36 0.89 21.09 7.07
C THR A 36 1.72 20.12 6.21
N ALA A 37 2.94 19.81 6.62
CA ALA A 37 3.72 18.73 6.01
C ALA A 37 3.11 17.37 6.44
N LYS A 38 2.35 16.71 5.56
CA LYS A 38 1.78 15.38 5.83
C LYS A 38 2.90 14.33 5.72
N LEU A 39 3.26 13.71 6.84
CA LEU A 39 4.16 12.55 6.88
C LEU A 39 3.48 11.33 6.23
N ARG A 40 4.19 10.65 5.33
CA ARG A 40 3.77 9.37 4.75
C ARG A 40 4.77 8.29 5.15
N VAL A 41 4.29 7.07 5.37
CA VAL A 41 5.16 5.91 5.62
C VAL A 41 5.35 5.16 4.32
N ALA A 42 6.60 4.94 3.92
CA ALA A 42 6.97 4.10 2.78
C ALA A 42 7.55 2.79 3.30
N PHE A 43 6.96 1.65 2.89
CA PHE A 43 7.48 0.31 3.18
C PHE A 43 8.35 -0.15 2.01
N ASN A 44 9.55 -0.66 2.28
CA ASN A 44 10.43 -1.14 1.23
C ASN A 44 10.22 -2.64 0.96
N GLY A 45 9.49 -2.96 -0.11
CA GLY A 45 9.29 -4.34 -0.58
C GLY A 45 10.47 -4.92 -1.38
N SER A 46 11.48 -4.11 -1.74
CA SER A 46 12.64 -4.57 -2.50
C SER A 46 13.86 -4.92 -1.64
N GLN A 47 13.77 -4.74 -0.32
CA GLN A 47 14.86 -5.20 0.56
C GLN A 47 14.90 -6.72 0.58
N ASN A 48 16.06 -7.30 0.28
CA ASN A 48 16.26 -8.75 0.33
C ASN A 48 15.97 -9.32 1.72
N SER A 49 15.29 -10.47 1.74
CA SER A 49 15.10 -11.27 2.94
C SER A 49 16.33 -12.16 3.22
N SER A 50 16.26 -12.97 4.28
CA SER A 50 17.30 -13.96 4.61
C SER A 50 17.63 -14.96 3.49
N SER A 51 16.71 -15.16 2.53
CA SER A 51 16.93 -16.02 1.37
C SER A 51 17.51 -15.28 0.15
N ASN A 52 17.91 -14.00 0.30
CA ASN A 52 18.33 -13.11 -0.79
C ASN A 52 17.27 -12.84 -1.87
N ILE A 53 16.00 -13.13 -1.58
CA ILE A 53 14.87 -12.82 -2.46
C ILE A 53 14.02 -11.74 -1.78
N SER A 54 13.59 -10.73 -2.54
CA SER A 54 12.72 -9.66 -2.07
C SER A 54 11.23 -10.00 -2.23
N LEU A 55 10.35 -9.32 -1.48
CA LEU A 55 8.90 -9.51 -1.57
C LEU A 55 8.38 -9.20 -2.96
N ASN A 56 8.90 -8.16 -3.60
CA ASN A 56 8.52 -7.77 -4.95
C ASN A 56 8.84 -8.86 -5.99
N GLU A 57 9.94 -9.60 -5.81
CA GLU A 57 10.31 -10.72 -6.69
C GLU A 57 9.45 -11.96 -6.47
N LEU A 58 8.93 -12.16 -5.26
CA LEU A 58 8.02 -13.26 -4.93
C LEU A 58 6.59 -13.03 -5.47
N GLN A 59 6.22 -11.78 -5.73
CA GLN A 59 4.89 -11.43 -6.20
C GLN A 59 4.76 -11.66 -7.70
N LEU A 60 3.75 -12.44 -8.09
CA LEU A 60 3.39 -12.59 -9.50
C LEU A 60 2.82 -11.27 -10.02
N VAL A 61 3.36 -10.81 -11.15
CA VAL A 61 2.81 -9.65 -11.87
C VAL A 61 1.48 -10.07 -12.48
N GLY A 62 0.38 -9.51 -11.95
CA GLY A 62 -0.94 -9.68 -12.52
C GLY A 62 -1.09 -8.97 -13.87
N PRO A 63 -2.11 -9.32 -14.66
CA PRO A 63 -2.43 -8.59 -15.88
C PRO A 63 -2.77 -7.12 -15.57
N PRO A 64 -2.59 -6.19 -16.52
CA PRO A 64 -2.97 -4.80 -16.33
C PRO A 64 -4.47 -4.71 -16.08
N ILE A 65 -4.85 -4.24 -14.88
CA ILE A 65 -6.25 -4.09 -14.46
C ILE A 65 -6.86 -2.80 -15.03
N GLN A 66 -6.03 -1.77 -15.21
CA GLN A 66 -6.48 -0.48 -15.72
C GLN A 66 -6.69 -0.54 -17.23
N GLY A 67 -7.83 -0.02 -17.69
CA GLY A 67 -8.06 0.17 -19.12
C GLY A 67 -7.07 1.16 -19.72
N ASP A 68 -6.93 1.13 -21.03
CA ASP A 68 -6.09 2.08 -21.76
C ASP A 68 -6.45 3.54 -21.40
N VAL A 69 -5.43 4.31 -21.00
CA VAL A 69 -5.57 5.69 -20.54
C VAL A 69 -6.19 6.56 -21.64
N PHE A 70 -5.83 6.34 -22.90
CA PHE A 70 -6.38 7.10 -24.02
C PHE A 70 -7.89 6.86 -24.15
N SER A 71 -8.32 5.59 -24.09
CA SER A 71 -9.72 5.19 -24.09
C SER A 71 -10.51 5.73 -22.89
N ILE A 72 -9.88 5.86 -21.71
CA ILE A 72 -10.48 6.47 -20.52
C ILE A 72 -10.69 7.97 -20.75
N LEU A 73 -9.69 8.68 -21.27
CA LEU A 73 -9.76 10.11 -21.53
C LEU A 73 -10.81 10.47 -22.60
N LEU A 74 -10.93 9.65 -23.65
CA LEU A 74 -11.97 9.83 -24.66
C LEU A 74 -13.38 9.71 -24.06
N ARG A 75 -13.64 8.66 -23.27
CA ARG A 75 -14.91 8.47 -22.57
C ARG A 75 -15.21 9.60 -21.60
N PHE A 76 -14.20 10.08 -20.87
CA PHE A 76 -14.32 11.18 -19.93
C PHE A 76 -14.74 12.51 -20.59
N ARG A 77 -14.42 12.72 -21.88
CA ARG A 77 -14.78 13.94 -22.63
C ARG A 77 -16.15 13.92 -23.30
N GLN A 78 -16.82 12.78 -23.39
CA GLN A 78 -18.13 12.65 -24.03
C GLN A 78 -19.27 13.40 -23.29
N PRO A 79 -19.40 13.32 -21.96
CA PRO A 79 -20.46 14.02 -21.24
C PRO A 79 -20.16 15.52 -21.07
N LYS A 80 -21.23 16.34 -21.01
CA LYS A 80 -21.14 17.79 -20.80
C LYS A 80 -20.66 18.17 -19.39
N PHE A 81 -20.90 17.32 -18.41
CA PHE A 81 -20.53 17.51 -17.01
C PHE A 81 -19.98 16.21 -16.44
N VAL A 82 -18.97 16.29 -15.58
CA VAL A 82 -18.36 15.14 -14.91
C VAL A 82 -18.17 15.44 -13.43
N ALA A 83 -18.46 14.45 -12.58
CA ALA A 83 -18.15 14.48 -11.16
C ALA A 83 -16.82 13.75 -10.92
N CYS A 84 -15.94 14.39 -10.16
CA CYS A 84 -14.67 13.81 -9.72
C CYS A 84 -14.62 13.86 -8.19
N THR A 85 -14.16 12.78 -7.57
CA THR A 85 -13.93 12.72 -6.12
C THR A 85 -12.58 12.03 -5.87
N ASP A 86 -11.95 12.38 -4.75
CA ASP A 86 -10.74 11.71 -4.26
C ASP A 86 -11.15 10.71 -3.18
N ILE A 87 -10.71 9.45 -3.32
CA ILE A 87 -10.94 8.40 -2.33
C ILE A 87 -9.66 8.23 -1.52
N GLU A 88 -9.64 8.79 -0.31
CA GLU A 88 -8.47 8.68 0.56
C GLU A 88 -8.22 7.21 0.91
N LYS A 89 -6.95 6.76 0.79
CA LYS A 89 -6.50 5.42 1.22
C LYS A 89 -7.19 4.22 0.55
N VAL A 90 -7.74 4.37 -0.67
CA VAL A 90 -8.46 3.29 -1.38
C VAL A 90 -7.76 1.92 -1.38
N TYR A 91 -6.42 1.88 -1.51
CA TYR A 91 -5.67 0.62 -1.49
C TYR A 91 -5.70 -0.12 -0.15
N ARG A 92 -6.06 0.55 0.95
CA ARG A 92 -6.16 -0.06 2.30
C ARG A 92 -7.53 -0.71 2.55
N GLU A 93 -8.53 -0.34 1.76
CA GLU A 93 -9.89 -0.88 1.86
C GLU A 93 -10.05 -2.24 1.18
N VAL A 94 -9.03 -2.69 0.43
CA VAL A 94 -9.05 -4.01 -0.21
C VAL A 94 -8.66 -5.08 0.81
N PRO A 95 -9.55 -6.04 1.14
CA PRO A 95 -9.24 -7.07 2.12
C PRO A 95 -8.18 -8.03 1.57
N ILE A 96 -7.23 -8.39 2.43
CA ILE A 96 -6.21 -9.39 2.13
C ILE A 96 -6.84 -10.77 2.37
N SER A 97 -6.77 -11.64 1.35
CA SER A 97 -7.21 -13.03 1.45
C SER A 97 -6.54 -13.76 2.61
N ASP A 98 -7.26 -14.67 3.27
CA ASP A 98 -6.73 -15.48 4.38
C ASP A 98 -5.45 -16.25 4.01
N ARG A 99 -5.31 -16.65 2.73
CA ARG A 99 -4.09 -17.31 2.23
C ARG A 99 -2.85 -16.41 2.26
N LEU A 100 -3.04 -15.10 2.22
CA LEU A 100 -1.98 -14.09 2.25
C LEU A 100 -1.93 -13.36 3.60
N GLU A 101 -2.56 -13.91 4.64
CA GLU A 101 -2.59 -13.30 5.97
C GLU A 101 -1.18 -13.09 6.55
N CYS A 102 -0.21 -13.93 6.16
CA CYS A 102 1.19 -13.76 6.53
C CYS A 102 1.82 -12.46 6.01
N TYR A 103 1.26 -11.83 4.98
CA TYR A 103 1.71 -10.56 4.41
C TYR A 103 0.96 -9.33 4.92
N LYS A 104 -0.01 -9.49 5.84
CA LYS A 104 -0.63 -8.35 6.53
C LYS A 104 0.44 -7.58 7.31
N LEU A 105 0.38 -6.26 7.27
CA LEU A 105 1.30 -5.41 8.00
C LEU A 105 1.21 -5.73 9.50
N LYS A 106 2.36 -6.08 10.07
CA LYS A 106 2.52 -6.43 11.47
C LYS A 106 3.65 -5.59 12.05
N THR A 107 3.42 -4.98 13.21
CA THR A 107 4.45 -4.22 13.93
C THR A 107 4.97 -5.04 15.09
N VAL A 108 6.29 -5.04 15.24
CA VAL A 108 6.97 -5.52 16.45
C VAL A 108 7.23 -4.27 17.31
N THR A 109 7.02 -4.41 18.61
CA THR A 109 7.38 -3.41 19.65
C THR A 109 8.37 -4.03 20.59
#